data_AF-A0A2M7EJ19-F1
#
_entry.id   AF-A0A2M7EJ19-F1
#
_cell.length_a   1.000
_cell.length_b   1.000
_cell.length_c   1.000
_cell.angle_alpha   90.00
_cell.angle_beta   90.00
_cell.angle_gamma   90.00
#
_symmetry.space_group_name_H-M   'P 1'
#
loop_
_entity.id
_entity.type
_entity.pdbx_description
1 polymer ?
#
loop_
_entity_poly.entity_id
_entity_poly.type
_entity_poly.pdbx_seq_one_letter_code
_entity_poly.pdbx_strand_id
1 'polypeptide(L)' 'LDQTIFYPEGGGQPSDRGTIGAAKVEYVRFQNGEIIHQVTGEVKEGETMKIAL' A
#
# COMPACT_ATOMS: atom_id res chain seq x y z
N LEU A 1 5.44 4.02 -4.51
CA LEU A 1 6.33 2.85 -4.39
C LEU A 1 6.72 2.40 -5.79
N ASP A 2 7.93 1.88 -5.97
CA ASP A 2 8.39 1.28 -7.22
C ASP A 2 7.92 -0.18 -7.36
N GLN A 3 7.72 -0.89 -6.24
CA GLN A 3 7.19 -2.26 -6.19
C GLN A 3 6.24 -2.44 -5.00
N THR A 4 5.23 -3.29 -5.14
CA THR A 4 4.30 -3.63 -4.06
C THR A 4 3.62 -4.97 -4.32
N ILE A 5 3.26 -5.68 -3.23
CA ILE A 5 2.44 -6.90 -3.28
C ILE A 5 0.96 -6.64 -3.00
N PHE A 6 0.58 -5.42 -2.60
CA PHE A 6 -0.79 -5.10 -2.25
C PHE A 6 -1.65 -4.88 -3.51
N TYR A 7 -2.77 -5.56 -3.59
CA TYR A 7 -3.76 -5.38 -4.64
C TYR A 7 -4.77 -4.29 -4.29
N PRO A 8 -5.09 -3.39 -5.25
CA PRO A 8 -6.13 -2.39 -5.07
C PRO A 8 -7.51 -3.05 -5.03
N GLU A 9 -8.49 -2.32 -4.50
CA GLU A 9 -9.90 -2.72 -4.57
C GLU A 9 -10.34 -2.99 -6.02
N GLY A 10 -11.13 -4.04 -6.23
CA GLY A 10 -11.63 -4.41 -7.57
C GLY A 10 -12.60 -5.59 -7.55
N GLY A 11 -13.53 -5.62 -8.50
CA GLY A 11 -14.48 -6.74 -8.66
C GLY A 11 -15.43 -6.95 -7.47
N GLY A 12 -15.62 -5.93 -6.62
CA GLY A 12 -16.38 -6.02 -5.38
C GLY A 12 -15.59 -6.56 -4.18
N GLN A 13 -14.32 -6.90 -4.36
CA GLN A 13 -13.42 -7.29 -3.28
C GLN A 13 -12.72 -6.05 -2.69
N PRO A 14 -12.69 -5.90 -1.35
CA PRO A 14 -11.89 -4.88 -0.68
C PRO A 14 -10.41 -4.97 -1.04
N SER A 15 -9.70 -3.84 -0.96
CA SER A 15 -8.26 -3.83 -1.15
C SER A 15 -7.51 -4.62 -0.08
N ASP A 16 -6.28 -5.00 -0.39
CA ASP A 16 -5.41 -5.62 0.60
C ASP A 16 -5.09 -4.67 1.78
N ARG A 17 -4.74 -5.27 2.92
CA ARG A 17 -4.26 -4.62 4.14
C ARG A 17 -2.95 -5.26 4.56
N GLY A 18 -2.17 -4.56 5.40
CA GLY A 18 -0.90 -5.05 5.92
C GLY A 18 -0.02 -3.91 6.42
N THR A 19 1.30 -4.03 6.26
CA THR A 19 2.26 -3.00 6.69
C THR A 19 3.32 -2.65 5.64
N ILE A 20 3.76 -1.39 5.69
CA ILE A 20 4.97 -0.88 5.02
C ILE A 20 5.87 -0.34 6.13
N GLY A 21 6.94 -1.06 6.44
CA GLY A 21 7.72 -0.80 7.65
C GLY A 21 6.84 -0.92 8.90
N ALA A 22 6.70 0.17 9.64
CA ALA A 22 5.81 0.26 10.81
C ALA A 22 4.43 0.86 10.49
N ALA A 23 4.24 1.43 9.30
CA ALA A 23 2.98 2.04 8.89
C ALA A 23 1.96 0.97 8.49
N LYS A 24 0.71 1.12 8.94
CA LYS A 24 -0.39 0.21 8.58
C LYS A 24 -1.03 0.67 7.28
N VAL A 25 -1.24 -0.26 6.34
CA VAL A 25 -1.98 -0.02 5.10
C VAL A 25 -3.46 -0.21 5.36
N GLU A 26 -4.22 0.88 5.27
CA GLU A 26 -5.67 0.88 5.53
C GLU A 26 -6.47 0.68 4.23
N TYR A 27 -5.93 1.15 3.11
CA TYR A 27 -6.60 1.09 1.81
C TYR A 27 -5.61 1.20 0.66
N VAL A 28 -5.89 0.49 -0.44
CA VAL A 28 -5.11 0.54 -1.67
C VAL A 28 -6.02 0.77 -2.86
N ARG A 29 -5.69 1.76 -3.71
CA ARG A 29 -6.46 2.09 -4.92
C ARG A 29 -5.56 2.28 -6.12
N PHE A 30 -6.12 2.08 -7.31
CA PHE A 30 -5.49 2.47 -8.56
C PHE A 30 -6.04 3.82 -9.01
N GLN A 31 -5.18 4.82 -9.21
CA GLN A 31 -5.56 6.16 -9.60
C GLN A 31 -4.53 6.73 -10.57
N ASN A 32 -4.98 7.23 -11.72
CA ASN A 32 -4.13 7.88 -12.73
C ASN A 32 -2.92 7.06 -13.20
N GLY A 33 -3.06 5.73 -13.30
CA GLY A 33 -1.96 4.86 -13.73
C GLY A 33 -1.07 4.36 -12.60
N GLU A 34 -1.32 4.79 -11.35
CA GLU A 34 -0.50 4.46 -10.19
C GLU A 34 -1.27 3.74 -9.10
N ILE A 35 -0.57 2.91 -8.34
CA ILE A 35 -1.11 2.29 -7.11
C ILE A 35 -0.82 3.23 -5.94
N ILE A 36 -1.87 3.62 -5.23
CA ILE A 36 -1.83 4.52 -4.09
C ILE A 36 -2.16 3.73 -2.81
N HIS A 37 -1.23 3.75 -1.85
CA HIS A 37 -1.41 3.17 -0.51
C HIS A 37 -1.76 4.26 0.49
N GLN A 38 -2.92 4.18 1.11
CA GLN A 38 -3.29 5.01 2.23
C GLN A 38 -2.87 4.32 3.53
N VAL A 39 -2.05 5.02 4.33
CA VAL A 39 -1.41 4.43 5.50
C VAL A 39 -1.62 5.27 6.76
N THR A 40 -1.54 4.59 7.91
CA THR A 40 -1.40 5.24 9.23
C THR A 40 -0.02 4.94 9.79
N GLY A 41 0.76 5.99 10.03
CA GLY A 41 2.14 5.91 10.51
C GLY A 41 3.12 6.59 9.54
N GLU A 42 4.39 6.63 9.92
CA GLU A 42 5.43 7.25 9.11
C GLU A 42 5.97 6.29 8.05
N VAL A 43 6.18 6.82 6.86
CA VAL A 43 6.88 6.16 5.75
C VAL A 43 8.00 7.11 5.33
N LYS A 44 9.19 6.56 5.11
CA LYS A 44 10.34 7.35 4.68
C LYS A 44 10.52 7.23 3.18
N GLU A 45 10.65 8.37 2.52
CA GLU A 45 10.95 8.43 1.10
C GLU A 45 12.40 8.00 0.84
N GLY A 46 12.64 7.30 -0.26
CA GLY A 46 13.98 6.87 -0.69
C GLY A 46 14.60 5.71 0.10
N GLU A 47 13.93 5.20 1.15
CA GLU A 47 14.37 4.01 1.89
C GLU A 47 13.65 2.74 1.42
N THR A 48 14.38 1.63 1.28
CA THR A 48 13.77 0.32 1.10
C THR A 48 13.11 -0.13 2.41
N MET A 49 11.80 -0.34 2.38
CA MET A 49 11.02 -0.79 3.54
C MET A 49 10.48 -2.20 3.33
N LYS A 50 10.40 -2.97 4.42
CA LYS A 50 9.76 -4.29 4.40
C LYS A 50 8.26 -4.15 4.26
N ILE A 51 7.66 -5.00 3.43
CA ILE A 51 6.22 -5.09 3.24
C ILE A 51 5.74 -6.44 3.79
N ALA A 52 4.62 -6.44 4.50
CA ALA A 52 3.93 -7.64 4.95
C ALA A 52 2.41 -7.49 4.74
N LEU A 53 1.76 -8.59 4.33
CA LEU A 53 0.30 -8.69 4.21
C LEU A 53 -0.30 -9.17 5.54
#